data_AF-A0A958ZH59-F1
#
_entry.id   AF-A0A958ZH59-F1
#
_cell.length_a   1.000
_cell.length_b   1.000
_cell.length_c   1.000
_cell.angle_alpha   90.00
_cell.angle_beta   90.00
_cell.angle_gamma   90.00
#
_symmetry.space_group_name_H-M   'P 1'
#
loop_
_entity.id
_entity.type
_entity.pdbx_description
1 polymer ?
#
loop_
_entity_poly.entity_id
_entity_poly.type
_entity_poly.pdbx_seq_one_letter_code
_entity_poly.pdbx_strand_id
1 'polypeptide(L)'
;MAFFVLFPLILYFFLLIFKYNGTDQGTIWLNGRIPSQFPFNKDNLMEVYLSLAVLMLKQERKDTKEKLTYIRSHIKRKFPNASMNLTESLGTALRDESIELKTAASWINKHLAMKGKIQIIQFLCDISFIDGKLHPDEEKILSYFSVLLKIPIEEVRSIVAGLEEAYERRNHYSKSKSTTSSNTSQVTKNIKRKRMA
;
A
#
# COMPACT_ATOMS: atom_id res chain seq x y z
N MET A 1 29.31 -29.63 41.59
CA MET A 1 28.79 -28.32 42.06
C MET A 1 28.60 -27.31 40.92
N ALA A 2 29.59 -27.08 40.05
CA ALA A 2 29.48 -26.07 38.96
C ALA A 2 28.34 -26.31 37.95
N PHE A 3 27.98 -27.58 37.70
CA PHE A 3 26.94 -27.93 36.72
C PHE A 3 25.54 -27.43 37.10
N PHE A 4 25.21 -27.37 38.41
CA PHE A 4 23.91 -26.90 38.90
C PHE A 4 23.74 -25.38 38.80
N VAL A 5 24.84 -24.62 38.74
CA VAL A 5 24.81 -23.14 38.63
C VAL A 5 24.77 -22.71 37.17
N LEU A 6 25.45 -23.44 36.28
CA LEU A 6 25.51 -23.10 34.86
C LEU A 6 24.22 -23.46 34.10
N PHE A 7 23.53 -24.54 34.49
CA PHE A 7 22.29 -24.97 33.84
C PHE A 7 21.18 -23.90 33.82
N PRO A 8 20.80 -23.24 34.94
CA PRO A 8 19.77 -22.20 34.92
C PRO A 8 20.19 -20.94 34.14
N LEU A 9 21.49 -20.61 34.11
CA LEU A 9 22.02 -19.50 33.31
C LEU A 9 21.93 -19.79 31.80
N ILE A 10 22.28 -21.01 31.39
CA ILE A 10 22.15 -21.45 30.00
C ILE A 10 20.67 -21.51 29.61
N LEU A 11 19.79 -22.04 30.46
CA LEU A 11 18.36 -22.08 30.21
C LEU A 11 17.75 -20.67 30.11
N TYR A 12 18.13 -19.75 31.01
CA TYR A 12 17.70 -18.36 30.96
C TYR A 12 18.20 -17.65 29.70
N PHE A 13 19.45 -17.88 29.31
CA PHE A 13 20.01 -17.36 28.06
C PHE A 13 19.29 -17.93 26.83
N PHE A 14 18.94 -19.22 26.85
CA PHE A 14 18.17 -19.87 25.79
C PHE A 14 16.75 -19.31 25.71
N LEU A 15 16.10 -19.05 26.85
CA LEU A 15 14.79 -18.39 26.92
C LEU A 15 14.86 -16.93 26.44
N LEU A 16 15.95 -16.21 26.75
CA LEU A 16 16.19 -14.88 26.20
C LEU A 16 16.36 -14.92 24.69
N ILE A 17 17.16 -15.85 24.15
CA ILE A 17 17.30 -16.03 22.70
C ILE A 17 15.96 -16.41 22.07
N PHE A 18 15.19 -17.33 22.66
CA PHE A 18 13.87 -17.71 22.13
C PHE A 18 12.87 -16.54 22.16
N LYS A 19 12.92 -15.70 23.20
CA LYS A 19 12.09 -14.50 23.31
C LYS A 19 12.54 -13.38 22.36
N TYR A 20 13.84 -13.27 22.08
CA TYR A 20 14.41 -12.25 21.21
C TYR A 20 14.31 -12.64 19.72
N ASN A 21 14.46 -13.93 19.40
CA ASN A 21 14.30 -14.49 18.07
C ASN A 21 12.83 -14.80 17.71
N GLY A 22 11.92 -14.77 18.68
CA GLY A 22 10.48 -14.98 18.47
C GLY A 22 9.76 -13.83 17.75
N THR A 23 10.49 -12.82 17.31
CA THR A 23 9.97 -11.63 16.62
C THR A 23 10.57 -11.38 15.24
N ASP A 24 11.28 -12.36 14.66
CA ASP A 24 11.48 -12.36 13.21
C ASP A 24 10.22 -12.92 12.55
N GLN A 25 9.17 -12.09 12.49
CA GLN A 25 8.10 -12.24 11.49
C GLN A 25 8.62 -11.78 10.11
N GLY A 26 9.82 -12.25 9.76
CA GLY A 26 10.30 -12.21 8.38
C GLY A 26 9.25 -12.92 7.55
N THR A 27 8.84 -12.28 6.46
CA THR A 27 7.74 -12.68 5.60
C THR A 27 8.07 -14.02 4.93
N ILE A 28 7.82 -15.16 5.61
CA ILE A 28 8.06 -16.50 5.06
C ILE A 28 6.92 -16.87 4.11
N TRP A 29 6.68 -16.03 3.09
CA TRP A 29 5.91 -16.45 1.93
C TRP A 29 6.79 -17.41 1.14
N LEU A 30 6.72 -18.71 1.43
CA LEU A 30 7.35 -19.72 0.59
C LEU A 30 6.80 -19.58 -0.84
N ASN A 31 7.63 -19.07 -1.74
CA ASN A 31 7.31 -18.81 -3.14
C ASN A 31 6.08 -17.90 -3.35
N GLY A 32 5.96 -16.84 -2.55
CA GLY A 32 4.85 -15.89 -2.65
C GLY A 32 3.48 -16.43 -2.18
N ARG A 33 3.44 -17.61 -1.55
CA ARG A 33 2.19 -18.23 -1.09
C ARG A 33 1.89 -17.95 0.38
N ILE A 34 0.63 -17.59 0.67
CA ILE A 34 0.14 -17.50 2.05
C ILE A 34 -0.09 -18.90 2.63
N PRO A 35 0.54 -19.26 3.77
CA PRO A 35 0.29 -20.54 4.41
C PRO A 35 -1.16 -20.62 4.92
N SER A 36 -1.78 -21.80 4.83
CA SER A 36 -3.20 -22.00 5.16
C SER A 36 -3.55 -21.69 6.63
N GLN A 37 -2.56 -21.81 7.52
CA GLN A 37 -2.65 -21.53 8.95
C GLN A 37 -2.18 -20.12 9.32
N PHE A 38 -1.92 -19.24 8.32
CA PHE A 38 -1.48 -17.88 8.58
C PHE A 38 -2.51 -17.12 9.43
N PRO A 39 -2.17 -16.69 10.66
CA PRO A 39 -3.17 -16.19 11.60
C PRO A 39 -3.70 -14.82 11.17
N PHE A 40 -4.95 -14.54 11.50
CA PHE A 40 -5.52 -13.21 11.29
C PHE A 40 -5.19 -12.31 12.46
N ASN A 41 -4.22 -11.42 12.24
CA ASN A 41 -3.89 -10.33 13.14
C ASN A 41 -3.60 -9.06 12.32
N LYS A 42 -3.43 -7.94 13.02
CA LYS A 42 -3.24 -6.63 12.37
C LYS A 42 -1.95 -6.54 11.55
N ASP A 43 -0.86 -7.12 12.04
CA ASP A 43 0.45 -7.07 11.40
C ASP A 43 0.46 -7.92 10.12
N ASN A 44 -0.10 -9.13 10.20
CA ASN A 44 -0.31 -10.04 9.07
C ASN A 44 -1.23 -9.45 8.00
N LEU A 45 -2.29 -8.74 8.42
CA LEU A 45 -3.15 -8.03 7.47
C LEU A 45 -2.39 -6.89 6.78
N MET A 46 -1.60 -6.12 7.54
CA MET A 46 -0.75 -5.08 6.97
C MET A 46 0.25 -5.66 5.95
N GLU A 47 0.84 -6.80 6.25
CA GLU A 47 1.76 -7.51 5.36
C GLU A 47 1.08 -7.94 4.06
N VAL A 48 -0.14 -8.49 4.12
CA VAL A 48 -0.92 -8.82 2.91
C VAL A 48 -1.21 -7.59 2.07
N TYR A 49 -1.59 -6.47 2.69
CA TYR A 49 -1.75 -5.19 1.99
C TYR A 49 -0.45 -4.77 1.29
N LEU A 50 0.68 -4.87 1.99
CA LEU A 50 1.99 -4.47 1.49
C LEU A 50 2.45 -5.34 0.31
N SER A 51 2.30 -6.66 0.43
CA SER A 51 2.68 -7.62 -0.60
C SER A 51 1.83 -7.45 -1.87
N LEU A 52 0.53 -7.17 -1.72
CA LEU A 52 -0.33 -6.84 -2.87
C LEU A 52 0.06 -5.50 -3.50
N ALA A 53 0.40 -4.48 -2.71
CA ALA A 53 0.87 -3.21 -3.22
C ALA A 53 2.18 -3.35 -4.00
N VAL A 54 3.11 -4.17 -3.50
CA VAL A 54 4.36 -4.46 -4.19
C VAL A 54 4.13 -5.25 -5.48
N LEU A 55 3.14 -6.15 -5.51
CA LEU A 55 2.74 -6.81 -6.76
C LEU A 55 2.31 -5.78 -7.82
N MET A 56 1.54 -4.75 -7.44
CA MET A 56 1.19 -3.66 -8.36
C MET A 56 2.43 -2.86 -8.82
N LEU A 57 3.35 -2.54 -7.90
CA LEU A 57 4.62 -1.86 -8.23
C LEU A 57 5.50 -2.66 -9.19
N LYS A 58 5.50 -3.99 -9.10
CA LYS A 58 6.32 -4.84 -9.96
C LYS A 58 5.78 -4.92 -11.39
N GLN A 59 4.49 -4.67 -11.58
CA GLN A 59 3.86 -4.70 -12.90
C GLN A 59 4.25 -3.49 -13.76
N GLU A 60 4.50 -2.33 -13.15
CA GLU A 60 4.86 -1.11 -13.86
C GLU A 60 6.04 -0.39 -13.20
N ARG A 61 7.12 -0.16 -13.95
CA ARG A 61 8.33 0.50 -13.43
C ARG A 61 8.22 2.02 -13.34
N LYS A 62 7.23 2.63 -14.00
CA LYS A 62 7.03 4.09 -13.99
C LYS A 62 6.44 4.55 -12.65
N ASP A 63 6.81 5.76 -12.25
CA ASP A 63 6.29 6.46 -11.06
C ASP A 63 6.39 5.68 -9.73
N THR A 64 7.33 4.72 -9.68
CA THR A 64 7.58 3.87 -8.51
C THR A 64 7.76 4.69 -7.23
N LYS A 65 8.40 5.86 -7.30
CA LYS A 65 8.64 6.73 -6.13
C LYS A 65 7.35 7.31 -5.55
N GLU A 66 6.44 7.76 -6.40
CA GLU A 66 5.16 8.36 -5.99
C GLU A 66 4.24 7.26 -5.45
N LYS A 67 4.16 6.13 -6.16
CA LYS A 67 3.45 4.92 -5.70
C LYS A 67 3.96 4.45 -4.34
N LEU A 68 5.28 4.38 -4.13
CA LEU A 68 5.88 4.00 -2.84
C LEU A 68 5.55 4.99 -1.72
N THR A 69 5.54 6.29 -2.02
CA THR A 69 5.20 7.34 -1.06
C THR A 69 3.73 7.23 -0.63
N TYR A 70 2.83 6.99 -1.58
CA TYR A 70 1.43 6.73 -1.31
C TYR A 70 1.24 5.49 -0.43
N ILE A 71 1.86 4.36 -0.79
CA ILE A 71 1.78 3.09 -0.04
C ILE A 71 2.18 3.32 1.41
N ARG A 72 3.34 3.95 1.66
CA ARG A 72 3.81 4.24 3.02
C ARG A 72 2.81 5.08 3.82
N SER A 73 2.29 6.14 3.19
CA SER A 73 1.30 7.02 3.81
C SER A 73 -0.01 6.30 4.14
N HIS A 74 -0.51 5.50 3.18
CA HIS A 74 -1.74 4.73 3.34
C HIS A 74 -1.60 3.70 4.47
N ILE A 75 -0.51 2.91 4.47
CA ILE A 75 -0.28 1.88 5.47
C ILE A 75 -0.13 2.50 6.86
N LYS A 76 0.63 3.59 7.01
CA LYS A 76 0.76 4.29 8.30
C LYS A 76 -0.58 4.79 8.83
N ARG A 77 -1.47 5.29 7.95
CA ARG A 77 -2.81 5.75 8.33
C ARG A 77 -3.75 4.59 8.69
N LYS A 78 -3.70 3.50 7.93
CA LYS A 78 -4.58 2.33 8.11
C LYS A 78 -4.17 1.49 9.33
N PHE A 79 -2.88 1.42 9.62
CA PHE A 79 -2.29 0.59 10.67
C PHE A 79 -1.37 1.41 11.60
N PRO A 80 -1.88 2.43 12.31
CA PRO A 80 -1.05 3.39 13.05
C PRO A 80 -0.27 2.79 14.24
N ASN A 81 -0.72 1.63 14.72
CA ASN A 81 -0.13 0.89 15.84
C ASN A 81 0.17 -0.55 15.41
N ALA A 82 0.65 -0.76 14.18
CA ALA A 82 1.24 -2.05 13.82
C ALA A 82 2.57 -2.19 14.57
N SER A 83 2.86 -3.39 15.08
CA SER A 83 4.14 -3.65 15.75
C SER A 83 5.29 -3.78 14.74
N MET A 84 4.92 -4.14 13.51
CA MET A 84 5.82 -4.40 12.40
C MET A 84 6.45 -3.12 11.83
N ASN A 85 7.76 -3.17 11.55
CA ASN A 85 8.50 -2.06 10.95
C ASN A 85 8.20 -1.95 9.46
N LEU A 86 7.36 -0.97 9.09
CA LEU A 86 6.94 -0.74 7.71
C LEU A 86 8.10 -0.65 6.70
N THR A 87 9.22 -0.02 7.07
CA THR A 87 10.36 0.15 6.14
C THR A 87 11.01 -1.20 5.83
N GLU A 88 11.15 -2.04 6.84
CA GLU A 88 11.74 -3.37 6.74
C GLU A 88 10.83 -4.33 5.98
N SER A 89 9.54 -4.37 6.32
CA SER A 89 8.56 -5.22 5.64
C SER A 89 8.41 -4.83 4.18
N LEU A 90 8.45 -3.53 3.87
CA LEU A 90 8.37 -3.05 2.49
C LEU A 90 9.63 -3.42 1.72
N GLY A 91 10.81 -3.27 2.34
CA GLY A 91 12.07 -3.71 1.77
C GLY A 91 12.11 -5.21 1.48
N THR A 92 11.53 -6.01 2.38
CA THR A 92 11.46 -7.46 2.23
C THR A 92 10.47 -7.86 1.13
N ALA A 93 9.24 -7.34 1.14
CA ALA A 93 8.26 -7.59 0.09
C ALA A 93 8.76 -7.20 -1.32
N LEU A 94 9.56 -6.13 -1.43
CA LEU A 94 10.20 -5.71 -2.68
C LEU A 94 11.24 -6.72 -3.18
N ARG A 95 12.00 -7.35 -2.29
CA ARG A 95 13.04 -8.35 -2.62
C ARG A 95 12.46 -9.73 -2.91
N ASP A 96 11.42 -10.12 -2.18
CA ASP A 96 10.84 -11.45 -2.23
C ASP A 96 10.02 -11.69 -3.50
N GLU A 97 9.59 -12.94 -3.71
CA GLU A 97 8.66 -13.26 -4.80
C GLU A 97 7.32 -12.52 -4.62
N SER A 98 6.71 -12.15 -5.75
CA SER A 98 5.39 -11.51 -5.74
C SER A 98 4.34 -12.45 -5.15
N ILE A 99 3.45 -11.90 -4.33
CA ILE A 99 2.38 -12.68 -3.71
C ILE A 99 1.46 -13.33 -4.75
N GLU A 100 1.12 -14.60 -4.55
CA GLU A 100 0.19 -15.31 -5.44
C GLU A 100 -1.25 -14.87 -5.12
N LEU A 101 -1.90 -14.18 -6.08
CA LEU A 101 -3.26 -13.64 -5.92
C LEU A 101 -4.29 -14.66 -5.45
N LYS A 102 -4.17 -15.94 -5.86
CA LYS A 102 -5.09 -17.01 -5.43
C LYS A 102 -4.97 -17.28 -3.93
N THR A 103 -3.75 -17.36 -3.41
CA THR A 103 -3.51 -17.62 -1.98
C THR A 103 -3.89 -16.40 -1.14
N ALA A 104 -3.58 -15.20 -1.62
CA ALA A 104 -4.03 -13.95 -1.01
C ALA A 104 -5.56 -13.87 -0.94
N ALA A 105 -6.25 -14.13 -2.05
CA ALA A 105 -7.70 -14.09 -2.10
C ALA A 105 -8.33 -15.16 -1.21
N SER A 106 -7.79 -16.38 -1.18
CA SER A 106 -8.27 -17.44 -0.28
C SER A 106 -8.18 -17.01 1.19
N TRP A 107 -7.03 -16.45 1.60
CA TRP A 107 -6.85 -15.97 2.96
C TRP A 107 -7.75 -14.76 3.28
N ILE A 108 -7.86 -13.80 2.37
CA ILE A 108 -8.75 -12.63 2.52
C ILE A 108 -10.21 -13.07 2.62
N ASN A 109 -10.66 -13.99 1.77
CA ASN A 109 -12.03 -14.49 1.78
C ASN A 109 -12.39 -15.20 3.08
N LYS A 110 -11.41 -15.85 3.72
CA LYS A 110 -11.58 -16.53 5.01
C LYS A 110 -11.72 -15.55 6.18
N HIS A 111 -11.05 -14.40 6.13
CA HIS A 111 -10.91 -13.52 7.31
C HIS A 111 -11.61 -12.17 7.19
N LEU A 112 -11.89 -11.67 5.98
CA LEU A 112 -12.50 -10.36 5.78
C LEU A 112 -13.94 -10.47 5.25
N ALA A 113 -14.82 -9.67 5.86
CA ALA A 113 -16.14 -9.38 5.32
C ALA A 113 -16.03 -8.55 4.03
N MET A 114 -17.12 -8.48 3.25
CA MET A 114 -17.17 -7.79 1.96
C MET A 114 -16.58 -6.37 2.01
N LYS A 115 -16.92 -5.59 3.03
CA LYS A 115 -16.38 -4.24 3.26
C LYS A 115 -14.84 -4.22 3.31
N GLY A 116 -14.22 -5.19 3.96
CA GLY A 116 -12.75 -5.30 4.04
C GLY A 116 -12.14 -5.66 2.69
N LYS A 117 -12.80 -6.54 1.91
CA LYS A 117 -12.36 -6.91 0.56
C LYS A 117 -12.42 -5.72 -0.40
N ILE A 118 -13.50 -4.95 -0.35
CA ILE A 118 -13.67 -3.71 -1.13
C ILE A 118 -12.57 -2.70 -0.76
N GLN A 119 -12.25 -2.54 0.53
CA GLN A 119 -11.17 -1.65 0.96
C GLN A 119 -9.79 -2.06 0.43
N ILE A 120 -9.53 -3.36 0.25
CA ILE A 120 -8.29 -3.83 -0.40
C ILE A 120 -8.30 -3.44 -1.87
N ILE A 121 -9.40 -3.70 -2.60
CA ILE A 121 -9.50 -3.30 -4.02
C ILE A 121 -9.36 -1.79 -4.18
N GLN A 122 -10.04 -0.98 -3.36
CA GLN A 122 -9.90 0.48 -3.36
C GLN A 122 -8.45 0.91 -3.19
N PHE A 123 -7.75 0.31 -2.23
CA PHE A 123 -6.33 0.59 -2.02
C PHE A 123 -5.46 0.24 -3.24
N LEU A 124 -5.71 -0.89 -3.91
CA LEU A 124 -4.96 -1.25 -5.12
C LEU A 124 -5.30 -0.33 -6.30
N CYS A 125 -6.57 0.04 -6.48
CA CYS A 125 -6.98 1.04 -7.46
C CYS A 125 -6.30 2.39 -7.19
N ASP A 126 -6.27 2.84 -5.93
CA ASP A 126 -5.60 4.09 -5.55
C ASP A 126 -4.13 4.10 -5.94
N ILE A 127 -3.42 2.96 -5.79
CA ILE A 127 -2.00 2.83 -6.18
C ILE A 127 -1.85 2.93 -7.69
N SER A 128 -2.70 2.22 -8.42
CA SER A 128 -2.64 2.19 -9.89
C SER A 128 -3.01 3.51 -10.53
N PHE A 129 -3.83 4.32 -9.86
CA PHE A 129 -4.31 5.59 -10.41
C PHE A 129 -3.47 6.82 -10.00
N ILE A 130 -2.27 6.62 -9.46
CA ILE A 130 -1.43 7.72 -8.95
C ILE A 130 -0.97 8.67 -10.07
N ASP A 131 -0.64 8.12 -11.23
CA ASP A 131 -0.27 8.86 -12.44
C ASP A 131 -1.50 9.43 -13.18
N GLY A 132 -2.71 9.04 -12.75
CA GLY A 132 -3.99 9.44 -13.34
C GLY A 132 -4.48 8.55 -14.47
N LYS A 133 -3.85 7.39 -14.70
CA LYS A 133 -4.32 6.45 -15.73
C LYS A 133 -4.13 5.01 -15.27
N LEU A 134 -5.21 4.23 -15.31
CA LEU A 134 -5.11 2.80 -15.07
C LEU A 134 -4.45 2.08 -16.26
N HIS A 135 -3.33 1.39 -16.04
CA HIS A 135 -2.67 0.64 -17.11
C HIS A 135 -3.42 -0.68 -17.40
N PRO A 136 -3.48 -1.17 -18.66
CA PRO A 136 -4.21 -2.41 -18.99
C PRO A 136 -3.78 -3.64 -18.18
N ASP A 137 -2.51 -3.72 -17.79
CA ASP A 137 -2.01 -4.84 -16.99
C ASP A 137 -2.41 -4.75 -15.52
N GLU A 138 -2.49 -3.53 -14.97
CA GLU A 138 -3.04 -3.30 -13.63
C GLU A 138 -4.54 -3.59 -13.61
N GLU A 139 -5.26 -3.19 -14.66
CA GLU A 139 -6.68 -3.49 -14.82
C GLU A 139 -6.95 -5.00 -14.86
N LYS A 140 -6.12 -5.77 -15.60
CA LYS A 140 -6.20 -7.24 -15.61
C LYS A 140 -6.01 -7.83 -14.22
N ILE A 141 -5.02 -7.34 -13.47
CA ILE A 141 -4.77 -7.79 -12.09
C ILE A 141 -5.96 -7.48 -11.19
N LEU A 142 -6.46 -6.23 -11.21
CA LEU A 142 -7.61 -5.79 -10.41
C LEU A 142 -8.87 -6.59 -10.75
N SER A 143 -9.15 -6.78 -12.03
CA SER A 143 -10.31 -7.54 -12.51
C SER A 143 -10.22 -8.99 -12.08
N TYR A 144 -9.08 -9.64 -12.32
CA TYR A 144 -8.86 -11.03 -11.92
C TYR A 144 -8.95 -11.21 -10.39
N PHE A 145 -8.34 -10.29 -9.63
CA PHE A 145 -8.38 -10.34 -8.17
C PHE A 145 -9.78 -10.08 -7.62
N SER A 146 -10.57 -9.21 -8.24
CA SER A 146 -11.97 -8.98 -7.87
C SER A 146 -12.82 -10.24 -7.98
N VAL A 147 -12.63 -11.01 -9.06
CA VAL A 147 -13.28 -12.32 -9.27
C VAL A 147 -12.90 -13.28 -8.15
N LEU A 148 -11.61 -13.36 -7.81
CA LEU A 148 -11.13 -14.22 -6.72
C LEU A 148 -11.69 -13.79 -5.35
N LEU A 149 -11.89 -12.50 -5.11
CA LEU A 149 -12.50 -11.95 -3.89
C LEU A 149 -14.03 -12.02 -3.87
N LYS A 150 -14.65 -12.47 -4.97
CA LYS A 150 -16.10 -12.51 -5.17
C LYS A 150 -16.73 -11.11 -5.05
N ILE A 151 -16.04 -10.11 -5.58
CA ILE A 151 -16.53 -8.73 -5.69
C ILE A 151 -17.11 -8.55 -7.10
N PRO A 152 -18.33 -8.01 -7.24
CA PRO A 152 -18.90 -7.68 -8.55
C PRO A 152 -17.99 -6.70 -9.31
N ILE A 153 -17.81 -6.94 -10.62
CA ILE A 153 -16.92 -6.10 -11.44
C ILE A 153 -17.43 -4.65 -11.53
N GLU A 154 -18.74 -4.46 -11.39
CA GLU A 154 -19.42 -3.17 -11.35
C GLU A 154 -18.93 -2.32 -10.17
N GLU A 155 -18.67 -2.94 -9.02
CA GLU A 155 -18.15 -2.25 -7.84
C GLU A 155 -16.73 -1.71 -8.11
N VAL A 156 -15.89 -2.52 -8.77
CA VAL A 156 -14.54 -2.13 -9.18
C VAL A 156 -14.59 -0.98 -10.17
N ARG A 157 -15.47 -1.06 -11.17
CA ARG A 157 -15.67 0.02 -12.15
C ARG A 157 -16.14 1.31 -11.50
N SER A 158 -17.05 1.23 -10.53
CA SER A 158 -17.50 2.40 -9.77
C SER A 158 -16.36 3.07 -9.00
N ILE A 159 -15.44 2.29 -8.43
CA ILE A 159 -14.25 2.82 -7.75
C ILE A 159 -13.35 3.55 -8.74
N VAL A 160 -13.05 2.92 -9.88
CA VAL A 160 -12.19 3.51 -10.93
C VAL A 160 -12.80 4.81 -11.47
N ALA A 161 -14.09 4.82 -11.79
CA ALA A 161 -14.79 6.01 -12.27
C ALA A 161 -14.74 7.18 -11.25
N GLY A 162 -14.87 6.87 -9.95
CA GLY A 162 -14.73 7.87 -8.89
C GLY A 162 -13.31 8.46 -8.81
N LEU A 163 -12.28 7.65 -9.06
CA LEU A 163 -10.89 8.09 -9.11
C LEU A 163 -10.59 8.96 -10.35
N GLU A 164 -11.13 8.59 -11.51
CA GLU A 164 -11.07 9.39 -12.74
C GLU A 164 -11.66 10.78 -12.52
N GLU A 165 -12.89 10.85 -12.00
CA GLU A 165 -13.56 12.12 -11.72
C GLU A 165 -12.80 12.97 -10.68
N ALA A 166 -12.23 12.34 -9.65
CA ALA A 166 -11.41 13.03 -8.66
C ALA A 166 -10.09 13.57 -9.23
N TYR A 167 -9.50 12.86 -10.19
CA TYR A 167 -8.29 13.29 -10.89
C TYR A 167 -8.56 14.46 -11.83
N GLU A 168 -9.61 14.38 -12.65
CA GLU A 168 -10.03 15.45 -13.56
C GLU A 168 -10.32 16.76 -12.81
N ARG A 169 -11.05 16.69 -11.69
CA ARG A 169 -11.36 17.86 -10.85
C ARG A 169 -10.09 18.56 -10.34
N ARG A 170 -9.07 17.81 -9.92
CA ARG A 170 -7.78 18.35 -9.46
C ARG A 170 -7.01 19.05 -10.59
N ASN A 171 -7.06 18.50 -11.79
CA ASN A 171 -6.39 19.08 -12.96
C ASN A 171 -7.09 20.35 -13.48
N HIS A 172 -8.43 20.38 -13.49
CA HIS A 172 -9.19 21.57 -13.86
C HIS A 172 -8.95 22.74 -12.90
N TYR A 173 -8.91 22.48 -11.59
CA TYR A 173 -8.62 23.51 -10.59
C TYR A 173 -7.19 24.07 -10.69
N SER A 174 -6.22 23.21 -11.00
CA SER A 174 -4.82 23.64 -11.16
C SER A 174 -4.62 24.56 -12.37
N LYS A 175 -5.33 24.31 -13.48
CA LYS A 175 -5.27 25.13 -14.70
C LYS A 175 -5.95 26.50 -14.56
N SER A 176 -7.00 26.63 -13.76
CA SER A 176 -7.69 27.92 -13.57
C SER A 176 -6.92 28.90 -12.65
N LYS A 177 -6.12 28.37 -11.71
CA LYS A 177 -5.26 29.20 -10.85
C LYS A 177 -4.04 29.77 -11.58
N SER A 178 -3.48 29.07 -12.57
CA SER A 178 -2.28 29.56 -13.28
C SER A 178 -2.60 30.72 -14.24
N THR A 179 -3.79 30.79 -14.81
CA THR A 179 -4.22 31.87 -15.72
C THR A 179 -4.63 33.15 -14.98
N THR A 180 -5.04 33.06 -13.71
CA THR A 180 -5.40 34.24 -12.91
C THR A 180 -4.17 34.94 -12.31
N SER A 181 -3.08 34.20 -12.07
CA SER A 181 -1.83 34.74 -11.53
C SER A 181 -1.04 35.61 -12.52
N SER A 182 -1.22 35.44 -13.83
CA SER A 182 -0.49 36.22 -14.84
C SER A 182 -1.05 37.63 -15.07
N ASN A 183 -2.32 37.87 -14.71
CA ASN A 183 -2.96 39.18 -14.90
C ASN A 183 -2.68 40.15 -13.74
N THR A 184 -2.46 39.67 -12.51
CA THR A 184 -2.21 40.54 -11.34
C THR A 184 -0.83 41.20 -11.38
N SER A 185 0.17 40.58 -12.01
CA SER A 185 1.51 41.15 -12.19
C SER A 185 1.58 42.23 -13.28
N GLN A 186 0.61 42.30 -14.20
CA GLN A 186 0.51 43.39 -15.18
C GLN A 186 -0.27 44.61 -14.65
N VAL A 187 -1.29 44.39 -13.81
CA VAL A 187 -2.07 45.49 -13.20
C VAL A 187 -1.22 46.32 -12.22
N THR A 188 -0.34 45.69 -11.43
CA THR A 188 0.55 46.41 -10.49
C THR A 188 1.67 47.20 -11.18
N LYS A 189 2.12 46.80 -12.38
CA LYS A 189 3.06 47.60 -13.18
C LYS A 189 2.40 48.83 -13.82
N ASN A 190 1.13 48.74 -14.22
CA ASN A 190 0.41 49.87 -14.83
C ASN A 190 -0.04 50.93 -13.81
N ILE A 191 -0.34 50.55 -12.56
CA ILE A 191 -0.67 51.52 -11.50
C ILE A 191 0.55 52.36 -11.11
N LYS A 192 1.77 51.81 -11.16
CA LYS A 192 3.00 52.53 -10.80
C LYS A 192 3.43 53.55 -11.87
N ARG A 193 3.13 53.31 -13.15
CA ARG A 193 3.42 54.26 -14.25
C ARG A 193 2.49 55.46 -14.29
N LYS A 194 1.23 55.33 -13.83
CA LYS A 194 0.25 56.42 -13.84
C LYS A 194 0.39 57.42 -12.68
N ARG A 195 1.34 57.19 -11.76
CA ARG A 195 1.65 58.09 -10.63
C ARG A 195 2.95 58.87 -10.82
N MET A 196 3.61 58.72 -11.97
CA MET A 196 4.89 59.39 -12.30
C MET A 196 4.79 60.28 -13.55
N ALA A 197 3.57 60.51 -14.06
CA ALA A 197 3.24 61.50 -15.06
C ALA A 197 2.17 62.43 -14.46
#